data_AF-A0AAN9DCS1-F1
#
_entry.id   AF-A0AAN9DCS1-F1
#
_cell.length_a   1.000
_cell.length_b   1.000
_cell.length_c   1.000
_cell.angle_alpha   90.00
_cell.angle_beta   90.00
_cell.angle_gamma   90.00
#
_symmetry.space_group_name_H-M   'P 1'
#
loop_
_entity.id
_entity.type
_entity.pdbx_description
1 polymer ?
#
loop_
_entity_poly.entity_id
_entity_poly.type
_entity_poly.pdbx_seq_one_letter_code
_entity_poly.pdbx_strand_id
1 'polypeptide(L)' 'MESQTESVWTGLRYLVGEWFWVNDKPLGDQISLPECPDQPYRCGARNTKTDKWENRDCAEKLNFICN' A
#
# COMPACT_ATOMS: atom_id res chain seq x y z
N MET A 1 -6.79 20.97 -6.62
CA MET A 1 -6.67 19.79 -7.49
C MET A 1 -6.79 18.58 -6.58
N GLU A 2 -8.03 18.17 -6.31
CA GLU A 2 -8.34 17.09 -5.35
C GLU A 2 -8.54 15.80 -6.13
N SER A 3 -7.64 14.84 -5.95
CA SER A 3 -7.81 13.47 -6.44
C SER A 3 -8.89 12.79 -5.60
N GLN A 4 -9.97 12.31 -6.22
CA GLN A 4 -11.19 11.81 -5.54
C GLN A 4 -11.09 10.40 -4.91
N THR A 5 -9.90 9.92 -4.56
CA THR A 5 -9.77 8.71 -3.73
C THR A 5 -8.95 9.03 -2.49
N GLU A 6 -9.48 8.72 -1.31
CA GLU A 6 -8.81 9.01 -0.03
C GLU A 6 -7.46 8.30 0.09
N SER A 7 -7.34 7.14 -0.55
CA SER A 7 -6.12 6.35 -0.63
C SER A 7 -5.65 6.20 -2.08
N VAL A 8 -4.33 6.13 -2.25
CA VAL A 8 -3.68 5.91 -3.54
C VAL A 8 -2.77 4.70 -3.48
N TRP A 9 -2.70 3.97 -4.60
CA TRP A 9 -1.80 2.85 -4.74
C TRP A 9 -0.35 3.29 -4.72
N THR A 10 0.46 2.43 -4.09
CA THR A 10 1.90 2.53 -4.07
C THR A 10 2.51 1.21 -4.55
N GLY A 11 3.83 1.14 -4.68
CA GLY A 11 4.53 -0.09 -5.00
C GLY A 11 4.62 -1.11 -3.86
N LEU A 12 3.91 -0.94 -2.75
CA LEU A 12 4.01 -1.82 -1.58
C LEU A 12 3.13 -3.05 -1.76
N ARG A 13 3.69 -4.25 -1.55
CA ARG A 13 2.96 -5.50 -1.75
C ARG A 13 3.34 -6.56 -0.72
N TYR A 14 2.37 -7.40 -0.36
CA TYR A 14 2.60 -8.59 0.45
C TYR A 14 2.65 -9.83 -0.44
N LEU A 15 3.83 -10.44 -0.58
CA LEU A 15 4.03 -11.75 -1.23
C LEU A 15 5.00 -12.58 -0.41
N VAL A 16 4.96 -13.90 -0.58
CA VAL A 16 5.91 -14.85 0.03
C VAL A 16 6.10 -14.72 1.56
N GLY A 17 5.14 -14.12 2.26
CA GLY A 17 5.14 -13.98 3.72
C GLY A 17 5.63 -12.63 4.23
N GLU A 18 5.95 -11.68 3.34
CA GLU A 18 6.54 -10.40 3.72
C GLU A 18 6.02 -9.23 2.88
N TRP A 19 6.12 -8.03 3.46
CA TRP A 19 5.90 -6.76 2.77
C TRP A 19 7.18 -6.30 2.08
N PHE A 20 7.08 -5.92 0.81
CA PHE A 20 8.23 -5.39 0.07
C PHE A 20 7.76 -4.33 -0.95
N TRP A 21 8.69 -3.46 -1.31
CA TRP A 21 8.49 -2.53 -2.43
C TRP A 21 8.83 -3.24 -3.75
N VAL A 22 7.94 -3.16 -4.75
CA VAL A 22 8.17 -3.75 -6.08
C VAL A 22 9.35 -3.15 -6.85
N ASN A 23 9.93 -2.05 -6.36
CA ASN A 23 11.13 -1.42 -6.92
C ASN A 23 12.41 -1.83 -6.18
N ASP A 24 12.36 -2.92 -5.40
CA ASP A 24 13.47 -3.50 -4.63
C ASP A 24 14.11 -2.55 -3.62
N LYS A 25 13.45 -1.44 -3.27
CA LYS A 25 13.91 -0.58 -2.18
C LYS A 25 13.65 -1.25 -0.82
N PRO A 26 14.55 -1.06 0.16
CA PRO A 26 14.35 -1.60 1.49
C PRO A 26 13.05 -1.05 2.10
N LEU A 27 12.33 -1.93 2.80
CA LEU A 27 11.18 -1.55 3.59
C LEU A 27 11.67 -0.70 4.78
N GLY A 28 11.10 0.48 4.99
CA GLY A 28 11.42 1.30 6.17
C GLY A 28 10.59 0.89 7.37
N ASP A 29 11.11 1.12 8.58
CA ASP A 29 10.48 0.79 9.88
C ASP A 29 9.12 1.51 10.11
N GLN A 30 8.76 2.45 9.26
CA GLN A 30 7.56 3.30 9.39
C GLN A 30 6.29 2.66 8.81
N ILE A 31 6.36 1.43 8.27
CA ILE A 31 5.22 0.75 7.67
C ILE A 31 4.46 -0.02 8.76
N SER A 32 3.43 0.62 9.31
CA SER A 32 2.55 0.04 10.32
C SER A 32 1.45 -0.85 9.69
N LEU A 33 1.85 -1.90 8.98
CA LEU A 33 0.93 -2.89 8.40
C LEU A 33 1.00 -4.22 9.15
N PRO A 34 -0.07 -5.05 9.10
CA PRO A 34 -0.05 -6.39 9.70
C PRO A 34 1.04 -7.26 9.07
N GLU A 35 1.80 -8.00 9.88
CA GLU A 35 2.83 -8.94 9.41
C GLU A 35 2.23 -10.09 8.57
N CYS A 36 0.99 -10.46 8.86
CA CYS A 36 0.23 -11.48 8.14
C CYS A 36 -1.16 -10.92 7.76
N PRO A 37 -1.28 -10.20 6.63
CA PRO A 37 -2.57 -9.69 6.18
C PRO A 37 -3.44 -10.81 5.61
N ASP A 38 -4.72 -10.79 5.98
CA ASP A 38 -5.74 -11.68 5.41
C ASP A 38 -5.93 -11.41 3.91
N GLN A 39 -6.32 -12.45 3.17
CA GLN A 39 -6.74 -12.26 1.78
C GLN A 39 -8.09 -11.51 1.72
N PRO A 40 -8.29 -10.58 0.77
CA PRO A 40 -7.41 -10.21 -0.35
C PRO A 40 -6.48 -9.01 -0.08
N TYR A 41 -6.34 -8.56 1.17
CA TYR A 41 -5.72 -7.28 1.55
C TYR A 41 -4.19 -7.27 1.49
N ARG A 42 -3.62 -7.53 0.32
CA ARG A 42 -2.17 -7.72 0.08
C ARG A 42 -1.51 -6.62 -0.73
N CYS A 43 -2.22 -5.53 -1.02
CA CYS A 43 -1.67 -4.36 -1.69
C CYS A 43 -1.62 -3.17 -0.72
N GLY A 44 -0.50 -2.45 -0.73
CA GLY A 44 -0.28 -1.29 0.14
C GLY A 44 -0.69 0.01 -0.53
N ALA A 45 -1.58 0.74 0.12
CA ALA A 45 -2.01 2.07 -0.28
C ALA A 45 -1.55 3.11 0.76
N ARG A 46 -1.42 4.36 0.33
CA ARG A 46 -1.19 5.51 1.20
C ARG A 46 -2.45 6.33 1.27
N ASN A 47 -2.97 6.55 2.47
CA ASN A 47 -4.06 7.47 2.70
C ASN A 47 -3.54 8.91 2.58
N THR A 48 -4.06 9.65 1.62
CA THR A 48 -3.62 11.01 1.30
C THR A 48 -4.07 12.05 2.33
N LYS A 49 -5.09 11.75 3.14
CA LYS A 49 -5.60 12.65 4.19
C LYS A 49 -4.88 12.46 5.52
N THR A 50 -4.64 11.20 5.90
CA THR A 50 -4.05 10.86 7.21
C THR A 50 -2.57 10.56 7.16
N ASP A 51 -2.01 10.42 5.95
CA ASP A 51 -0.64 10.01 5.72
C ASP A 51 -0.30 8.69 6.44
N LYS A 52 -1.21 7.72 6.35
CA LYS A 52 -1.07 6.38 6.92
C LYS A 52 -1.01 5.31 5.84
N TRP A 53 -0.29 4.23 6.14
CA TRP A 53 -0.27 3.02 5.33
C TRP A 53 -1.53 2.19 5.58
N GLU A 54 -2.13 1.70 4.50
CA GLU A 54 -3.29 0.83 4.52
C GLU A 54 -3.01 -0.40 3.66
N ASN A 55 -3.39 -1.58 4.15
CA ASN A 55 -3.48 -2.76 3.30
C ASN A 55 -4.90 -2.87 2.75
N ARG A 56 -5.02 -3.05 1.43
CA ARG A 56 -6.28 -2.99 0.70
C ARG A 56 -6.39 -4.13 -0.30
N ASP A 57 -7.61 -4.40 -0.77
CA ASP A 57 -7.81 -5.41 -1.81
C ASP A 57 -7.18 -4.91 -3.11
N CYS A 58 -6.26 -5.70 -3.66
CA CYS A 58 -5.57 -5.39 -4.90
C CYS A 58 -6.52 -5.19 -6.10
N ALA A 59 -7.76 -5.69 -6.04
CA ALA A 59 -8.78 -5.49 -7.06
C ALA A 59 -9.47 -4.12 -6.99
N GLU A 60 -9.26 -3.34 -5.92
CA GLU A 60 -9.80 -1.98 -5.81
C GLU A 60 -9.20 -1.04 -6.87
N LYS A 61 -10.06 -0.18 -7.42
CA LYS A 61 -9.65 0.87 -8.38
C LYS A 61 -9.35 2.16 -7.63
N LEU A 62 -8.08 2.47 -7.45
CA LEU A 62 -7.59 3.70 -6.84
C LEU A 62 -6.64 4.41 -7.81
N ASN A 63 -6.46 5.71 -7.60
CA ASN A 63 -5.35 6.43 -8.24
C ASN A 63 -4.01 5.90 -7.71
N PHE A 64 -2.92 6.09 -8.46
CA PHE A 64 -1.60 5.58 -8.09
C PHE A 64 -0.54 6.68 -8.15
N ILE A 65 0.54 6.51 -7.39
CA ILE A 65 1.73 7.37 -7.44
C ILE A 65 2.81 6.66 -8.26
N CYS A 66 3.40 7.38 -9.22
CA CYS A 66 4.62 6.98 -9.92
C CYS A 66 5.80 7.82 -9.42
N ASN A 67 6.99 7.22 -9.41
CA ASN A 67 8.25 7.84 -9.00
C ASN A 67 9.32 7.54 -10.04
#